data_AF-A0A3B8NUW5-F1
#
_entry.id   AF-A0A3B8NUW5-F1
#
_cell.length_a   1.000
_cell.length_b   1.000
_cell.length_c   1.000
_cell.angle_alpha   90.00
_cell.angle_beta   90.00
_cell.angle_gamma   90.00
#
_symmetry.space_group_name_H-M   'P 1'
#
loop_
_entity.id
_entity.type
_entity.pdbx_description
1 polymer ?
#
loop_
_entity_poly.entity_id
_entity_poly.type
_entity_poly.pdbx_seq_one_letter_code
_entity_poly.pdbx_strand_id
1 'polypeptide(L)'
;MKHLTKWLAVLLCVSLAACGAVNTESDTAGSDWRTTGIVRDSGELIQNGEMQTVLLCVHENGAVLYKDSEVQTAVCSVEYPMAVPDSWNAYQSADFSDRDGDGNSDICLTFLLSDGDTMIMVWLWDGESYVFSADESSVLGQSEK
;
A
#
# COMPACT_ATOMS: atom_id res chain seq x y z
N MET A 1 9.39 53.03 -63.09
CA MET A 1 10.78 53.41 -63.37
C MET A 1 11.68 52.79 -62.31
N LYS A 2 12.80 52.21 -62.76
CA LYS A 2 14.02 51.86 -62.00
C LYS A 2 14.02 50.56 -61.18
N HIS A 3 14.50 49.54 -61.89
CA HIS A 3 15.38 48.45 -61.44
C HIS A 3 16.36 48.84 -60.33
N LEU A 4 16.69 47.90 -59.44
CA LEU A 4 18.06 47.46 -59.06
C LEU A 4 17.94 46.43 -57.91
N THR A 5 18.21 45.13 -58.05
CA THR A 5 19.51 44.43 -58.25
C THR A 5 20.11 43.87 -56.95
N LYS A 6 20.25 42.52 -56.93
CA LYS A 6 21.14 41.64 -56.12
C LYS A 6 20.72 41.51 -54.63
N TRP A 7 20.74 40.33 -53.99
CA TRP A 7 21.93 39.48 -53.77
C TRP A 7 21.59 37.99 -53.55
N LEU A 8 22.59 37.20 -53.93
CA LEU A 8 22.85 35.78 -53.69
C LEU A 8 22.62 35.35 -52.23
N ALA A 9 21.90 34.25 -52.00
CA ALA A 9 21.95 33.51 -50.74
C ALA A 9 21.90 32.00 -51.00
N VAL A 10 22.99 31.37 -50.61
CA VAL A 10 23.28 29.93 -50.60
C VAL A 10 22.18 29.17 -49.85
N LEU A 11 21.51 28.23 -50.52
CA LEU A 11 20.77 27.17 -49.82
C LEU A 11 21.72 25.99 -49.59
N LEU A 12 22.28 25.97 -48.39
CA LEU A 12 23.00 24.83 -47.83
C LEU A 12 21.95 23.73 -47.54
N CYS A 13 21.93 22.67 -48.35
CA CYS A 13 21.14 21.47 -48.08
C CYS A 13 21.63 20.80 -46.80
N VAL A 14 21.02 21.12 -45.66
CA VAL A 14 21.16 20.35 -44.43
C VAL A 14 20.03 19.34 -44.39
N SER A 15 20.28 18.13 -44.90
CA SER A 15 19.42 16.98 -44.65
C SER A 15 19.62 16.52 -43.20
N LEU A 16 18.73 16.95 -42.29
CA LEU A 16 18.56 16.31 -40.99
C LEU A 16 18.02 14.90 -41.25
N ALA A 17 18.90 13.89 -41.18
CA ALA A 17 18.48 12.53 -40.93
C ALA A 17 18.01 12.45 -39.48
N ALA A 18 16.71 12.59 -39.26
CA ALA A 18 16.08 12.22 -38.00
C ALA A 18 16.06 10.69 -37.91
N CYS A 19 17.12 10.10 -37.37
CA CYS A 19 17.09 8.71 -36.93
C CYS A 19 16.17 8.62 -35.70
N GLY A 20 14.90 8.34 -35.96
CA GLY A 20 13.96 7.88 -34.94
C GLY A 20 14.37 6.49 -34.48
N ALA A 21 14.84 6.40 -33.25
CA ALA A 21 14.68 5.22 -32.40
C ALA A 21 14.64 5.74 -30.96
N VAL A 22 13.46 6.20 -30.55
CA VAL A 22 13.15 6.28 -29.13
C VAL A 22 13.01 4.83 -28.68
N ASN A 23 14.06 4.30 -28.06
CA ASN A 23 13.91 3.17 -27.17
C ASN A 23 13.15 3.71 -25.95
N THR A 24 11.81 3.72 -26.01
CA THR A 24 11.02 3.73 -24.79
C THR A 24 11.11 2.32 -24.23
N GLU A 25 12.21 2.04 -23.53
CA GLU A 25 12.15 1.16 -22.38
C GLU A 25 11.03 1.75 -21.51
N SER A 26 9.84 1.17 -21.60
CA SER A 26 8.75 1.52 -20.70
C SER A 26 9.18 0.97 -19.35
N ASP A 27 9.84 1.82 -18.59
CA ASP A 27 10.23 1.59 -17.21
C ASP A 27 8.95 1.35 -16.40
N THR A 28 8.51 0.09 -16.41
CA THR A 28 7.29 -0.38 -15.75
C THR A 28 7.61 -0.74 -14.29
N ALA A 29 8.90 -0.74 -13.92
CA ALA A 29 9.32 -0.76 -12.53
C ALA A 29 8.98 0.61 -11.91
N GLY A 30 7.97 0.62 -11.03
CA GLY A 30 7.56 1.82 -10.28
C GLY A 30 6.22 2.43 -10.66
N SER A 31 5.51 1.92 -11.69
CA SER A 31 4.10 2.32 -11.92
C SER A 31 3.14 1.59 -11.00
N ASP A 32 3.37 0.29 -10.76
CA ASP A 32 2.56 -0.52 -9.85
C ASP A 32 3.22 -0.61 -8.47
N TRP A 33 2.63 0.09 -7.50
CA TRP A 33 3.11 0.17 -6.13
C TRP A 33 3.21 -1.21 -5.44
N ARG A 34 2.43 -2.21 -5.89
CA ARG A 34 2.45 -3.57 -5.34
C ARG A 34 3.80 -4.26 -5.56
N THR A 35 4.56 -3.82 -6.57
CA THR A 35 5.90 -4.35 -6.89
C THR A 35 7.03 -3.75 -6.04
N THR A 36 6.73 -2.76 -5.20
CA THR A 36 7.75 -2.04 -4.40
C THR A 36 8.21 -2.81 -3.15
N GLY A 37 7.49 -3.88 -2.79
CA GLY A 37 7.78 -4.70 -1.60
C GLY A 37 7.17 -4.20 -0.30
N ILE A 38 6.31 -3.17 -0.33
CA ILE A 38 5.63 -2.63 0.87
C ILE A 38 4.39 -3.43 1.30
N VAL A 39 3.90 -4.33 0.44
CA VAL A 39 2.75 -5.21 0.73
C VAL A 39 3.21 -6.35 1.64
N ARG A 40 2.52 -6.52 2.78
CA ARG A 40 2.80 -7.56 3.78
C ARG A 40 1.89 -8.76 3.69
N ASP A 41 0.62 -8.51 3.38
CA ASP A 41 -0.39 -9.56 3.35
C ASP A 41 -1.55 -9.15 2.45
N SER A 42 -2.48 -10.07 2.23
CA SER A 42 -3.75 -9.79 1.56
C SER A 42 -4.92 -10.44 2.30
N GLY A 43 -6.13 -9.94 2.04
CA GLY A 43 -7.33 -10.49 2.65
C GLY A 43 -8.60 -10.04 1.96
N GLU A 44 -9.74 -10.48 2.50
CA GLU A 44 -11.07 -10.09 2.06
C GLU A 44 -11.73 -9.29 3.20
N LEU A 45 -12.18 -8.08 2.88
CA LEU A 45 -12.89 -7.21 3.78
C LEU A 45 -14.37 -7.19 3.40
N ILE A 46 -15.27 -7.49 4.33
CA ILE A 46 -16.71 -7.36 4.15
C ILE A 46 -17.16 -6.09 4.88
N GLN A 47 -17.78 -5.16 4.16
CA GLN A 47 -18.39 -3.97 4.75
C GLN A 47 -19.76 -3.74 4.11
N ASN A 48 -20.80 -3.59 4.93
CA ASN A 48 -22.18 -3.43 4.51
C ASN A 48 -22.65 -4.50 3.51
N GLY A 49 -22.15 -5.74 3.64
CA GLY A 49 -22.43 -6.86 2.74
C GLY A 49 -21.67 -6.84 1.42
N GLU A 50 -20.79 -5.87 1.18
CA GLU A 50 -19.90 -5.84 0.03
C GLU A 50 -18.51 -6.37 0.40
N MET A 51 -18.01 -7.32 -0.40
CA MET A 51 -16.67 -7.89 -0.24
C MET A 51 -15.67 -7.16 -1.14
N GLN A 52 -14.48 -6.87 -0.60
CA GLN A 52 -13.35 -6.32 -1.34
C GLN A 52 -12.04 -7.01 -0.97
N THR A 53 -11.26 -7.40 -1.98
CA THR A 53 -9.88 -7.86 -1.77
C THR A 53 -8.98 -6.66 -1.45
N VAL A 54 -8.21 -6.80 -0.37
CA VAL A 54 -7.33 -5.75 0.16
C VAL A 54 -5.90 -6.25 0.30
N LEU A 55 -4.96 -5.31 0.24
CA LEU A 55 -3.53 -5.49 0.48
C LEU A 55 -3.14 -4.73 1.73
N LEU A 56 -2.48 -5.41 2.66
CA LEU A 56 -2.02 -4.84 3.93
C LEU A 56 -0.61 -4.28 3.81
N CYS A 57 -0.43 -3.03 4.24
CA CYS A 57 0.87 -2.42 4.47
C CYS A 57 1.04 -2.14 5.97
N VAL A 58 2.09 -2.72 6.56
CA VAL A 58 2.46 -2.52 7.96
C VAL A 58 3.45 -1.35 8.05
N HIS A 59 3.19 -0.42 8.94
CA HIS A 59 4.05 0.74 9.21
C HIS A 59 4.43 0.81 10.70
N GLU A 60 5.30 1.75 11.07
CA GLU A 60 5.81 1.90 12.43
C GLU A 60 4.68 2.14 13.46
N ASN A 61 3.70 2.97 13.12
CA ASN A 61 2.65 3.43 14.04
C ASN A 61 1.25 2.90 13.71
N GLY A 62 1.13 2.01 12.73
CA GLY A 62 -0.16 1.53 12.26
C GLY A 62 -0.05 0.68 11.02
N ALA A 63 -1.20 0.35 10.45
CA ALA A 63 -1.29 -0.35 9.18
C ALA A 63 -2.35 0.28 8.28
N VAL A 64 -2.16 0.14 6.97
CA VAL A 64 -3.10 0.64 5.96
C VAL A 64 -3.51 -0.52 5.06
N LEU A 65 -4.81 -0.65 4.82
CA LEU A 65 -5.36 -1.55 3.82
C LEU A 65 -5.59 -0.76 2.53
N TYR A 66 -5.10 -1.29 1.42
CA TYR A 66 -5.29 -0.72 0.09
C TYR A 66 -6.12 -1.67 -0.77
N LYS A 67 -6.81 -1.13 -1.77
CA LYS A 67 -7.40 -1.95 -2.82
C LYS A 67 -6.30 -2.70 -3.57
N ASP A 68 -6.54 -3.96 -3.91
CA ASP A 68 -5.67 -4.70 -4.83
C ASP A 68 -5.84 -4.18 -6.27
N SER A 69 -5.18 -3.06 -6.57
CA SER A 69 -5.17 -2.44 -7.89
C SER A 69 -3.88 -1.67 -8.14
N GLU A 70 -3.55 -1.43 -9.41
CA GLU A 70 -2.36 -0.66 -9.82
C GLU A 70 -2.38 0.78 -9.26
N VAL A 71 -3.56 1.34 -9.00
CA VAL A 71 -3.71 2.65 -8.35
C VAL A 71 -3.78 2.46 -6.84
N GLN A 72 -2.80 3.00 -6.11
CA GLN A 72 -2.76 2.91 -4.65
C GLN A 72 -3.92 3.69 -4.02
N THR A 73 -4.97 2.97 -3.62
CA THR A 73 -6.20 3.54 -3.04
C THR A 73 -6.42 2.97 -1.66
N ALA A 74 -6.29 3.81 -0.62
CA ALA A 74 -6.53 3.38 0.76
C ALA A 74 -8.02 3.06 0.97
N VAL A 75 -8.28 1.95 1.65
CA VAL A 75 -9.61 1.51 2.08
C VAL A 75 -9.84 1.98 3.51
N CYS A 76 -8.91 1.66 4.40
CA CYS A 76 -8.91 2.09 5.78
C CYS A 76 -7.51 2.02 6.37
N SER A 77 -7.35 2.57 7.57
CA SER A 77 -6.11 2.50 8.35
C SER A 77 -6.44 2.30 9.81
N VAL A 78 -5.53 1.64 10.52
CA VAL A 78 -5.58 1.50 11.99
C VAL A 78 -4.29 2.04 12.59
N GLU A 79 -4.42 2.74 13.72
CA GLU A 79 -3.29 3.20 14.52
C GLU A 79 -3.04 2.21 15.65
N TYR A 80 -1.77 1.93 15.93
CA TYR A 80 -1.41 1.10 17.07
C TYR A 80 -1.62 1.89 18.37
N PRO A 81 -2.40 1.37 19.33
CA PRO A 81 -2.61 2.05 20.63
C PRO A 81 -1.35 2.03 21.52
N MET A 82 -0.36 1.24 21.13
CA MET A 82 0.94 1.12 21.79
C MET A 82 2.03 0.83 20.75
N ALA A 83 3.28 1.19 21.06
CA ALA A 83 4.38 0.98 20.15
C ALA A 83 4.63 -0.52 19.89
N VAL A 84 4.86 -0.87 18.62
CA VAL A 84 5.30 -2.19 18.20
C VAL A 84 6.73 -2.06 17.67
N PRO A 85 7.76 -2.42 18.47
CA PRO A 85 9.14 -2.34 18.04
C PRO A 85 9.38 -3.17 16.77
N ASP A 86 9.95 -2.54 15.75
CA ASP A 86 10.22 -3.18 14.45
C ASP A 86 8.97 -3.89 13.87
N SER A 87 7.83 -3.20 13.88
CA SER A 87 6.52 -3.71 13.43
C SER A 87 6.58 -4.43 12.08
N TRP A 88 7.41 -3.92 11.16
CA TRP A 88 7.66 -4.49 9.85
C TRP A 88 8.15 -5.94 9.92
N ASN A 89 9.09 -6.26 10.81
CA ASN A 89 9.62 -7.62 10.98
C ASN A 89 8.86 -8.42 12.04
N ALA A 90 8.24 -7.75 13.02
CA ALA A 90 7.45 -8.40 14.05
C ALA A 90 6.13 -8.98 13.51
N TYR A 91 5.56 -8.39 12.45
CA TYR A 91 4.30 -8.83 11.83
C TYR A 91 4.30 -10.34 11.51
N GLN A 92 3.24 -11.04 11.92
CA GLN A 92 3.04 -12.47 11.65
C GLN A 92 1.85 -12.74 10.75
N SER A 93 0.70 -12.11 11.03
CA SER A 93 -0.54 -12.39 10.30
C SER A 93 -1.61 -11.33 10.53
N ALA A 94 -2.58 -11.32 9.63
CA ALA A 94 -3.83 -10.58 9.75
C ALA A 94 -5.04 -11.54 9.66
N ASP A 95 -6.11 -11.17 10.34
CA ASP A 95 -7.42 -11.83 10.28
C ASP A 95 -8.51 -10.77 10.14
N PHE A 96 -9.47 -11.02 9.26
CA PHE A 96 -10.55 -10.09 8.90
C PHE A 96 -11.96 -10.66 9.19
N SER A 97 -12.01 -11.61 10.12
CA SER A 97 -13.26 -12.21 10.55
C SER A 97 -14.17 -11.19 11.26
N ASP A 98 -15.48 -11.36 11.13
CA ASP A 98 -16.51 -10.68 11.92
C ASP A 98 -16.49 -11.26 13.35
N ARG A 99 -16.02 -10.49 14.32
CA ARG A 99 -15.77 -10.94 15.70
C ARG A 99 -16.91 -10.58 16.63
N ASP A 100 -17.58 -9.45 16.38
CA ASP A 100 -18.69 -8.98 17.21
C ASP A 100 -20.09 -9.36 16.66
N GLY A 101 -20.14 -9.91 15.44
CA GLY A 101 -21.34 -10.44 14.81
C GLY A 101 -22.18 -9.38 14.10
N ASP A 102 -21.62 -8.21 13.79
CA ASP A 102 -22.33 -7.13 13.09
C ASP A 102 -22.44 -7.34 11.56
N GLY A 103 -21.78 -8.38 11.04
CA GLY A 103 -21.74 -8.74 9.62
C GLY A 103 -20.66 -8.03 8.82
N ASN A 104 -19.79 -7.24 9.45
CA ASN A 104 -18.65 -6.57 8.87
C ASN A 104 -17.34 -7.20 9.35
N SER A 105 -16.30 -7.09 8.53
CA SER A 105 -14.96 -7.54 8.91
C SER A 105 -14.37 -6.61 9.95
N ASP A 106 -13.86 -7.19 11.03
CA ASP A 106 -12.95 -6.52 11.96
C ASP A 106 -11.50 -6.66 11.49
N ILE A 107 -10.57 -5.99 12.16
CA ILE A 107 -9.13 -6.12 11.87
C ILE A 107 -8.44 -6.71 13.09
N CYS A 108 -7.78 -7.85 12.91
CA CYS A 108 -6.91 -8.43 13.92
C CYS A 108 -5.49 -8.56 13.35
N LEU A 109 -4.51 -7.92 13.99
CA LEU A 109 -3.10 -8.03 13.63
C LEU A 109 -2.32 -8.76 14.72
N THR A 110 -1.47 -9.71 14.32
CA THR A 110 -0.60 -10.47 15.21
C THR A 110 0.86 -10.12 14.97
N PHE A 111 1.59 -9.87 16.04
CA PHE A 111 3.01 -9.59 16.05
C PHE A 111 3.74 -10.54 16.99
N LEU A 112 4.94 -10.98 16.59
CA LEU A 112 5.89 -11.68 17.44
C LEU A 112 6.96 -10.67 17.88
N LEU A 113 6.98 -10.35 19.16
CA LEU A 113 7.91 -9.40 19.75
C LEU A 113 9.29 -10.04 19.95
N SER A 114 10.31 -9.20 20.14
CA SER A 114 11.70 -9.63 20.24
C SER A 114 12.02 -10.42 21.51
N ASP A 115 11.21 -10.28 22.56
CA ASP A 115 11.25 -11.08 23.78
C ASP A 115 10.55 -12.45 23.63
N GLY A 116 9.91 -12.70 22.48
CA GLY A 116 9.18 -13.93 22.19
C GLY A 116 7.69 -13.88 22.55
N ASP A 117 7.21 -12.76 23.07
CA ASP A 117 5.80 -12.55 23.37
C ASP A 117 5.01 -12.36 22.07
N THR A 118 3.77 -12.84 22.07
CA THR A 118 2.83 -12.62 20.98
C THR A 118 1.87 -11.50 21.35
N MET A 119 1.84 -10.46 20.52
CA MET A 119 0.93 -9.33 20.66
C MET A 119 -0.17 -9.41 19.61
N ILE A 120 -1.41 -9.41 20.07
CA ILE A 120 -2.62 -9.42 19.24
C ILE A 120 -3.34 -8.10 19.47
N MET A 121 -3.58 -7.36 18.40
CA MET A 121 -4.36 -6.12 18.42
C MET A 121 -5.60 -6.28 17.54
N VAL A 122 -6.75 -5.91 18.10
CA VAL A 122 -8.05 -6.00 17.42
C VAL A 122 -8.67 -4.61 17.32
N TRP A 123 -9.23 -4.30 16.16
CA TRP A 123 -10.08 -3.15 15.93
C TRP A 123 -11.42 -3.61 15.38
N LEU A 124 -12.50 -3.22 16.05
CA LEU A 124 -13.87 -3.55 15.66
C LEU A 124 -14.43 -2.47 14.74
N TRP A 125 -15.23 -2.85 13.77
CA TRP A 125 -15.95 -1.91 12.91
C TRP A 125 -17.16 -1.32 13.63
N ASP A 126 -17.28 0.01 13.71
CA ASP A 126 -18.42 0.67 14.39
C ASP A 126 -19.51 1.20 13.43
N GLY A 127 -19.37 0.92 12.13
CA GLY A 127 -20.22 1.47 11.07
C GLY A 127 -19.63 2.67 10.34
N GLU A 128 -18.60 3.32 10.91
CA GLU A 128 -17.92 4.48 10.34
C GLU A 128 -16.39 4.30 10.29
N SER A 129 -15.82 3.67 11.31
CA SER A 129 -14.38 3.54 11.52
C SER A 129 -14.02 2.26 12.29
N TYR A 130 -12.72 1.96 12.32
CA TYR A 130 -12.16 0.87 13.11
C TYR A 130 -11.73 1.37 14.50
N VAL A 131 -12.35 0.83 15.54
CA VAL A 131 -12.13 1.22 16.94
C VAL A 131 -11.35 0.15 17.66
N PHE A 132 -10.22 0.51 18.28
CA PHE A 132 -9.40 -0.43 19.03
C PHE A 132 -10.19 -1.08 20.19
N SER A 133 -10.18 -2.42 20.24
CA SER A 133 -10.80 -3.22 21.29
C SER A 133 -9.75 -3.81 22.22
N ALA A 134 -9.61 -3.21 23.41
CA ALA A 134 -8.69 -3.71 24.44
C ALA A 134 -9.11 -5.09 24.98
N ASP A 135 -10.42 -5.38 25.00
CA ASP A 135 -10.97 -6.62 25.55
C ASP A 135 -10.71 -7.84 24.64
N GLU A 136 -10.55 -7.62 23.34
CA GLU A 136 -10.18 -8.67 22.38
C GLU A 136 -8.67 -8.72 22.06
N SER A 137 -7.93 -7.72 22.53
CA SER A 137 -6.49 -7.63 22.34
C SER A 137 -5.75 -8.29 23.50
N SER A 138 -4.54 -8.77 23.25
CA SER A 138 -3.74 -9.42 24.29
C SER A 138 -2.24 -9.37 24.00
N VAL A 139 -1.45 -9.48 25.06
CA VAL A 139 -0.03 -9.81 24.99
C VAL A 139 0.17 -11.11 25.75
N LEU A 140 0.58 -12.15 25.05
CA LEU A 140 0.76 -13.49 25.58
C LEU A 140 2.25 -13.78 25.64
N GLY A 141 2.79 -13.83 26.87
CA GLY A 141 4.18 -14.20 27.08
C GLY A 141 4.42 -15.70 26.95
N GLN A 142 5.67 -16.08 26.66
CA GLN A 142 6.04 -17.49 26.77
C GLN A 142 6.00 -17.90 28.24
N SER A 143 5.27 -18.98 28.56
CA SER A 143 5.36 -19.58 29.90
C SER A 143 6.82 -19.98 30.15
N GLU A 144 7.42 -19.45 31.22
CA GLU A 144 8.72 -19.92 31.70
C GLU A 144 8.68 -21.45 31.83
N LYS A 145 9.49 -22.14 31.01
CA LYS A 145 9.67 -23.60 31.10
C LYS A 145 10.62 -23.96 32.22
#